data_AF-Q56196-F1
#
_entry.id   AF-Q56196-F1
#
_cell.length_a   1.000
_cell.length_b   1.000
_cell.length_c   1.000
_cell.angle_alpha   90.00
_cell.angle_beta   90.00
_cell.angle_gamma   90.00
#
_symmetry.space_group_name_H-M   'P 1'
#
loop_
_entity.id
_entity.type
_entity.pdbx_description
1 polymer ?
#
loop_
_entity_poly.entity_id
_entity_poly.type
_entity_poly.pdbx_seq_one_letter_code
_entity_poly.pdbx_strand_id
1 'polypeptide(L)'
;ADEYEDYIVLTTEYYWHWDLKNSGLDVYEYKKLMQKLMGYGGLEIFATDDPEITSHPANCLMARIGSRISIEQLQAFDDIRFMNRFFF
;
A
#
# COMPACT_ATOMS: atom_id res chain seq x y z
N ALA A 1 6.26 8.08 16.51
CA ALA A 1 7.68 7.93 16.88
C ALA A 1 8.46 8.67 15.80
N ASP A 2 9.43 9.50 16.16
CA ASP A 2 10.11 10.41 15.21
C ASP A 2 10.91 9.64 14.16
N GLU A 3 11.34 8.42 14.48
CA GLU A 3 12.19 7.58 13.65
C GLU A 3 11.53 7.26 12.30
N TYR A 4 10.19 7.14 12.25
CA TYR A 4 9.47 6.85 11.01
C TYR A 4 9.53 7.96 9.97
N GLU A 5 9.97 9.17 10.35
CA GLU A 5 10.14 10.27 9.40
C GLU A 5 11.34 10.07 8.47
N ASP A 6 12.27 9.18 8.83
CA ASP A 6 13.44 8.80 8.01
C ASP A 6 13.15 7.62 7.06
N TYR A 7 11.92 7.07 7.06
CA TYR A 7 11.58 5.87 6.30
C TYR A 7 10.36 6.05 5.40
N ILE A 8 10.37 5.32 4.29
CA ILE A 8 9.16 4.94 3.54
C ILE A 8 8.72 3.60 4.10
N VAL A 9 7.58 3.58 4.80
CA VAL A 9 7.00 2.35 5.35
C VAL A 9 5.91 1.90 4.40
N LEU A 10 6.11 0.76 3.74
CA LEU A 10 5.14 0.18 2.81
C LEU A 10 4.44 -1.05 3.40
N THR A 11 3.24 -1.32 2.91
CA THR A 11 2.51 -2.57 3.15
C THR A 11 1.80 -2.98 1.87
N THR A 12 1.73 -4.29 1.65
CA THR A 12 0.98 -4.89 0.54
C THR A 12 -0.18 -5.69 1.12
N GLU A 13 -1.38 -5.37 0.67
CA GLU A 13 -2.61 -5.98 1.16
C GLU A 13 -3.23 -6.83 0.07
N TYR A 14 -3.48 -8.11 0.39
CA TYR A 14 -4.06 -9.08 -0.51
C TYR A 14 -5.32 -9.69 0.08
N TYR A 15 -6.42 -9.65 -0.67
CA TYR A 15 -7.75 -10.00 -0.14
C TYR A 15 -7.87 -11.46 0.32
N TRP A 16 -7.08 -12.36 -0.28
CA TRP A 16 -7.08 -13.79 0.09
C TRP A 16 -6.41 -14.07 1.43
N HIS A 17 -5.71 -13.09 2.02
CA HIS A 17 -5.19 -13.19 3.40
C HIS A 17 -6.20 -12.69 4.45
N TRP A 18 -7.32 -12.08 4.04
CA TRP A 18 -8.27 -11.48 4.98
C TRP A 18 -9.24 -12.52 5.55
N ASP A 19 -9.53 -12.41 6.85
CA ASP A 19 -10.48 -13.27 7.53
C ASP A 19 -11.92 -12.82 7.29
N LEU A 20 -12.40 -13.02 6.06
CA LEU A 20 -13.77 -12.67 5.65
C LEU A 20 -14.82 -13.52 6.39
N LYS A 21 -14.48 -14.77 6.73
CA LYS A 21 -15.42 -15.72 7.34
C LYS A 21 -15.80 -15.31 8.76
N ASN A 22 -14.83 -14.96 9.60
CA ASN A 22 -15.12 -14.59 10.99
C ASN A 22 -15.49 -13.11 11.14
N SER A 23 -15.00 -12.24 10.25
CA SER A 23 -15.40 -10.83 10.26
C SER A 23 -16.84 -10.63 9.81
N GLY A 24 -17.37 -11.51 8.95
CA GLY A 24 -18.70 -11.39 8.35
C GLY A 24 -18.82 -10.24 7.35
N LEU A 25 -17.70 -9.63 6.98
CA LEU A 25 -17.61 -8.54 6.02
C LEU A 25 -17.41 -9.08 4.61
N ASP A 26 -17.96 -8.39 3.63
CA ASP A 26 -17.54 -8.61 2.24
C ASP A 26 -16.14 -8.06 1.97
N VAL A 27 -15.58 -8.42 0.82
CA VAL A 27 -14.22 -8.04 0.41
C VAL A 27 -14.02 -6.51 0.39
N TYR A 28 -15.00 -5.74 -0.07
CA TYR A 28 -14.89 -4.29 -0.18
C TYR A 28 -15.13 -3.56 1.14
N GLU A 29 -15.99 -4.13 2.00
CA GLU A 29 -16.15 -3.67 3.38
C GLU A 29 -14.87 -3.88 4.18
N TYR A 30 -14.26 -5.07 4.06
CA TYR A 30 -12.97 -5.36 4.70
C TYR A 30 -11.87 -4.44 4.17
N LYS A 31 -11.84 -4.19 2.85
CA LYS A 31 -10.92 -3.21 2.25
C LYS A 31 -11.08 -1.83 2.86
N LYS A 32 -12.30 -1.30 2.98
CA LYS A 32 -12.57 0.00 3.59
C LYS A 32 -12.12 0.05 5.06
N LEU A 33 -12.37 -1.02 5.81
CA LEU A 33 -11.91 -1.16 7.18
C LEU A 33 -10.38 -1.10 7.26
N MET A 34 -9.69 -1.89 6.43
CA MET A 34 -8.23 -1.92 6.37
C MET A 34 -7.63 -0.57 5.96
N GLN A 35 -8.20 0.09 4.96
CA GLN A 35 -7.79 1.43 4.55
C GLN A 35 -7.91 2.44 5.70
N LYS A 36 -9.00 2.40 6.45
CA LYS A 36 -9.19 3.26 7.62
C LYS A 36 -8.20 2.94 8.73
N LEU A 37 -7.97 1.65 9.01
CA LEU A 37 -7.03 1.18 10.01
C LEU A 37 -5.60 1.65 9.69
N MET A 38 -5.15 1.40 8.47
CA MET A 38 -3.83 1.83 7.98
C MET A 38 -3.70 3.35 7.93
N GLY A 39 -4.79 4.06 7.64
CA GLY A 39 -4.86 5.52 7.69
C GLY A 39 -4.57 6.10 9.08
N TYR A 40 -4.93 5.42 10.17
CA TYR A 40 -4.52 5.84 11.53
C TYR A 40 -2.99 5.78 11.74
N GLY A 41 -2.30 4.91 11.00
CA GLY A 41 -0.84 4.85 10.94
C GLY A 41 -0.21 5.88 10.01
N GLY A 42 -1.01 6.66 9.27
CA GLY A 42 -0.54 7.60 8.26
C GLY A 42 -0.18 6.95 6.92
N LEU A 43 -0.66 5.74 6.65
CA LEU A 43 -0.47 5.09 5.36
C LEU A 43 -1.57 5.52 4.39
N GLU A 44 -1.17 5.81 3.16
CA GLU A 44 -2.05 6.18 2.05
C GLU A 44 -1.94 5.15 0.93
N ILE A 45 -2.93 5.10 0.04
CA ILE A 45 -2.94 4.17 -1.10
C ILE A 45 -2.04 4.70 -2.19
N PHE A 46 -1.17 3.84 -2.72
CA PHE A 46 -0.34 4.14 -3.88
C PHE A 46 -0.70 3.22 -5.05
N ALA A 47 -0.72 3.80 -6.24
CA ALA A 47 -0.82 3.02 -7.47
C ALA A 47 0.48 2.23 -7.71
N THR A 48 0.35 1.06 -8.31
CA THR A 48 1.45 0.18 -8.67
C THR A 48 1.08 -0.65 -9.89
N ASP A 49 2.07 -1.10 -10.65
CA ASP A 49 1.93 -2.08 -11.74
C ASP A 49 2.29 -3.52 -11.32
N ASP A 50 2.48 -3.77 -10.02
CA ASP A 50 2.73 -5.09 -9.48
C ASP A 50 1.62 -6.06 -9.91
N PRO A 51 1.94 -7.16 -10.62
CA PRO A 51 0.94 -8.10 -11.14
C PRO A 51 0.09 -8.76 -10.06
N GLU A 52 0.63 -8.99 -8.86
CA GLU A 52 -0.07 -9.65 -7.76
C GLU A 52 -1.08 -8.69 -7.12
N ILE A 53 -0.71 -7.42 -6.95
CA ILE A 53 -1.60 -6.38 -6.44
C ILE A 53 -2.66 -6.04 -7.49
N THR A 54 -2.28 -5.87 -8.76
CA THR A 54 -3.23 -5.53 -9.83
C THR A 54 -4.15 -6.69 -10.25
N SER A 55 -3.86 -7.92 -9.82
CA SER A 55 -4.68 -9.10 -10.11
C SER A 55 -6.12 -9.01 -9.59
N HIS A 56 -6.36 -8.21 -8.54
CA HIS A 56 -7.69 -8.04 -7.98
C HIS A 56 -7.90 -6.62 -7.44
N PRO A 57 -9.02 -5.94 -7.76
CA PRO A 57 -9.25 -4.54 -7.36
C PRO A 57 -9.35 -4.32 -5.86
N ALA A 58 -9.50 -5.39 -5.07
CA ALA A 58 -9.50 -5.30 -3.62
C ALA A 58 -8.09 -5.16 -3.01
N ASN A 59 -7.07 -5.68 -3.68
CA ASN A 59 -5.68 -5.57 -3.24
C ASN A 59 -5.23 -4.10 -3.29
N CYS A 60 -4.20 -3.77 -2.53
CA CYS A 60 -3.59 -2.44 -2.62
C CYS A 60 -2.16 -2.42 -2.06
N LEU A 61 -1.34 -1.56 -2.66
CA LEU A 61 -0.13 -1.03 -2.03
C LEU A 61 -0.54 0.19 -1.20
N MET A 62 -0.10 0.23 0.05
CA MET A 62 -0.19 1.44 0.87
C MET A 62 1.19 1.79 1.41
N ALA A 63 1.46 3.08 1.59
CA ALA A 63 2.72 3.53 2.16
C ALA A 63 2.54 4.79 3.01
N ARG A 64 3.41 4.95 3.99
CA ARG A 64 3.62 6.19 4.75
C ARG A 64 4.96 6.76 4.32
N ILE A 65 4.96 7.99 3.84
CA ILE A 65 6.17 8.71 3.46
C ILE A 65 6.59 9.59 4.64
N GLY A 66 7.75 9.31 5.23
CA GLY A 66 8.32 10.15 6.27
C GLY A 66 8.68 11.54 5.75
N SER A 67 8.57 12.56 6.61
CA SER A 67 8.83 13.96 6.23
C SER A 67 10.29 14.28 5.90
N ARG A 68 11.24 13.39 6.25
CA ARG A 68 12.68 13.55 5.96
C ARG A 68 13.16 12.72 4.76
N ILE A 69 12.23 12.12 4.02
CA ILE A 69 12.53 11.37 2.80
C ILE A 69 12.98 12.32 1.69
N SER A 70 14.11 11.99 1.07
CA SER A 70 14.65 12.74 -0.06
C SER A 70 13.89 12.45 -1.35
N ILE A 71 14.06 13.31 -2.35
CA ILE A 71 13.45 13.13 -3.67
C ILE A 71 13.97 11.85 -4.33
N GLU A 72 15.25 11.54 -4.17
CA GLU A 72 15.87 10.33 -4.73
C GLU A 72 15.30 9.06 -4.11
N GLN A 73 15.02 9.07 -2.80
CA GLN A 73 14.36 7.96 -2.11
C GLN A 73 12.91 7.79 -2.57
N LEU A 74 12.19 8.90 -2.76
CA LEU A 74 10.83 8.87 -3.30
C LEU A 74 10.82 8.35 -4.75
N GLN A 75 11.80 8.75 -5.57
CA GLN A 75 11.97 8.23 -6.93
C GLN A 75 12.27 6.73 -6.92
N ALA A 76 13.13 6.25 -6.02
CA ALA A 76 13.41 4.83 -5.88
C ALA A 76 12.15 4.03 -5.50
N PHE A 77 11.28 4.59 -4.64
CA PHE A 77 9.98 4.00 -4.35
C PHE A 77 9.07 3.96 -5.58
N ASP A 78 9.05 5.04 -6.37
CA ASP A 78 8.31 5.12 -7.63
C ASP A 78 8.80 4.09 -8.67
N ASP A 79 10.10 3.87 -8.76
CA ASP A 79 10.69 2.91 -9.68
C ASP A 79 10.39 1.46 -9.27
N ILE A 80 10.30 1.17 -7.96
CA ILE A 80 9.93 -0.16 -7.44
C ILE A 80 8.44 -0.43 -7.60
N ARG A 81 7.56 0.57 -7.38
CA ARG A 81 6.11 0.35 -7.55
C ARG A 81 5.67 0.38 -9.00
N PHE A 82 6.55 0.81 -9.92
CA PHE A 82 6.32 0.79 -11.36
C PHE A 82 7.50 0.18 -12.13
N MET A 83 7.72 -1.12 -11.94
CA MET A 83 8.86 -1.82 -12.56
C MET A 83 8.70 -2.01 -14.08
N ASN A 84 7.46 -2.03 -14.58
CA ASN A 84 7.17 -2.31 -15.98
C ASN A 84 6.98 -1.02 -16.83
N ARG A 85 7.52 0.12 -16.37
CA ARG A 85 7.51 1.39 -17.13
C ARG A 85 8.07 1.28 -18.56
N PHE A 86 8.89 0.27 -18.85
CA PHE A 86 9.49 0.04 -20.17
C PHE A 86 8.49 -0.23 -21.32
N PHE A 87 7.23 -0.51 -21.03
CA PHE A 87 6.20 -0.72 -22.06
C PHE A 87 5.48 0.57 -22.50
N PHE A 88 5.87 1.75 -22.02
CA PHE A 88 5.28 3.04 -22.38
C PHE A 88 6.32 4.15 -22.61
#